data_AF-A0A544USY6-F1
#
_entry.id   AF-A0A544USY6-F1
#
_cell.length_a   1.000
_cell.length_b   1.000
_cell.length_c   1.000
_cell.angle_alpha   90.00
_cell.angle_beta   90.00
_cell.angle_gamma   90.00
#
_symmetry.space_group_name_H-M   'P 1'
#
loop_
_entity.id
_entity.type
_entity.pdbx_description
1 polymer ?
#
loop_
_entity_poly.entity_id
_entity_poly.type
_entity_poly.pdbx_seq_one_letter_code
_entity_poly.pdbx_strand_id
1 'polypeptide(L)'
;MNNMIQDMIDWIEEHLFEGFSLMKLSEAMGYSSYYCSFKFHQITGISIKRYMTLRKTYLSSISLRDTDERIIEIAIKHGYSSQEAFSRAFKEIFGVTPNAFRLCPKPLQSYVKLTMNEARGYYMDISKKLRIEDLQKHVDHRFDYEVLNILNGQMMYEQFSSQQLMGKSDYAPFNEAMCVSETVKTIFGDSFKQVRAAAHKVSLTEYETITVAPLEKTLFSKKYQCIVLWFGEDMFCQMNLITILAYLEQISFKGTIYYHAVSEQTYDVKETEITLGNYYDIYKAVLLEHRMPYVELLPVMYQGIKLYLELLQSDNEITKYIQTYYHLPHREIVRNLLHLFPQYGLGDSQYFALIKATQK
;
A
#
# COMPACT_ATOMS: atom_id res chain seq x y z
N MET A 1 -8.76 29.28 4.50
CA MET A 1 -9.70 28.17 4.76
C MET A 1 -9.31 27.59 6.09
N ASN A 2 -10.26 27.39 7.00
CA ASN A 2 -10.00 27.18 8.43
C ASN A 2 -8.95 26.07 8.67
N ASN A 3 -7.71 26.46 8.96
CA ASN A 3 -6.55 25.55 9.00
C ASN A 3 -6.49 24.72 10.29
N MET A 4 -7.52 24.82 11.13
CA MET A 4 -7.61 24.19 12.45
C MET A 4 -7.13 22.74 12.46
N ILE A 5 -7.51 21.91 11.48
CA ILE A 5 -7.07 20.50 11.46
C ILE A 5 -5.61 20.37 11.10
N GLN A 6 -5.09 21.17 10.17
CA GLN A 6 -3.66 21.19 9.91
C GLN A 6 -2.90 21.68 11.14
N ASP A 7 -3.38 22.72 11.82
CA ASP A 7 -2.77 23.25 13.04
C ASP A 7 -2.79 22.18 14.16
N MET A 8 -3.88 21.41 14.28
CA MET A 8 -3.94 20.24 15.17
C MET A 8 -2.93 19.17 14.78
N ILE A 9 -2.79 18.83 13.50
CA ILE A 9 -1.82 17.85 13.00
C ILE A 9 -0.40 18.31 13.29
N ASP A 10 -0.09 19.57 13.00
CA ASP A 10 1.23 20.18 13.22
C ASP A 10 1.58 20.14 14.70
N TRP A 11 0.65 20.54 15.57
CA TRP A 11 0.83 20.47 17.01
C TRP A 11 1.03 19.02 17.50
N ILE A 12 0.27 18.06 16.97
CA ILE A 12 0.41 16.64 17.33
C ILE A 12 1.79 16.10 16.90
N GLU A 13 2.28 16.48 15.73
CA GLU A 13 3.61 16.06 15.24
C GLU A 13 4.74 16.65 16.07
N GLU A 14 4.63 17.92 16.48
CA GLU A 14 5.59 18.56 17.39
C GLU A 14 5.64 17.88 18.76
N HIS A 15 4.50 17.41 19.26
CA HIS A 15 4.39 16.78 20.58
C HIS A 15 4.32 15.25 20.51
N LEU A 16 4.73 14.66 19.38
CA LEU A 16 4.54 13.24 19.12
C LEU A 16 5.24 12.42 20.21
N PHE A 17 6.47 12.75 20.58
CA PHE A 17 7.28 11.94 21.50
C PHE A 17 7.20 12.36 22.98
N GLU A 18 6.63 13.53 23.28
CA GLU A 18 6.73 14.18 24.61
C GLU A 18 5.55 13.92 25.56
N GLY A 19 4.77 12.87 25.31
CA GLY A 19 3.59 12.55 26.13
C GLY A 19 2.40 13.45 25.79
N PHE A 20 1.64 13.04 24.78
CA PHE A 20 0.44 13.75 24.33
C PHE A 20 -0.63 13.84 25.41
N SER A 21 -1.21 15.03 25.52
CA SER A 21 -2.39 15.29 26.33
C SER A 21 -3.43 15.99 25.46
N LEU A 22 -4.63 15.41 25.41
CA LEU A 22 -5.76 16.02 24.72
C LEU A 22 -6.14 17.37 25.34
N MET A 23 -5.85 17.56 26.64
CA MET A 23 -6.03 18.84 27.33
C MET A 23 -5.09 19.90 26.78
N LYS A 24 -3.79 19.58 26.64
CA LYS A 24 -2.78 20.50 26.08
C LYS A 24 -3.10 20.88 24.63
N LEU A 25 -3.51 19.90 23.81
CA LEU A 25 -3.98 20.17 22.45
C LEU A 25 -5.15 21.16 22.48
N SER A 26 -6.12 20.92 23.36
CA SER A 26 -7.33 21.74 23.44
C SER A 26 -7.07 23.17 23.91
N GLU A 27 -6.13 23.35 24.85
CA GLU A 27 -5.62 24.66 25.27
C GLU A 27 -4.92 25.39 24.12
N ALA A 28 -4.04 24.70 23.38
CA ALA A 28 -3.34 25.27 22.23
C ALA A 28 -4.29 25.68 21.09
N MET A 29 -5.34 24.89 20.87
CA MET A 29 -6.32 25.13 19.80
C MET A 29 -7.43 26.11 20.20
N GLY A 30 -7.62 26.40 21.49
CA GLY A 30 -8.71 27.25 21.98
C GLY A 30 -10.10 26.62 21.93
N TYR A 31 -10.18 25.28 21.89
CA TYR A 31 -11.44 24.53 21.86
C TYR A 31 -11.51 23.52 23.01
N SER A 32 -12.68 22.91 23.23
CA SER A 32 -12.78 21.82 24.21
C SER A 32 -12.05 20.57 23.73
N SER A 33 -11.55 19.74 24.66
CA SER A 33 -10.93 18.45 24.37
C SER A 33 -11.84 17.54 23.55
N TYR A 34 -13.14 17.52 23.87
CA TYR A 34 -14.15 16.80 23.09
C TYR A 34 -14.21 17.33 21.65
N TYR A 35 -14.30 18.64 21.46
CA TYR A 35 -14.39 19.24 20.12
C TYR A 35 -13.15 18.93 19.29
N CYS A 36 -11.95 19.02 19.86
CA CYS A 36 -10.70 18.68 19.17
C CYS A 36 -10.69 17.22 18.71
N SER A 37 -10.97 16.28 19.63
CA SER A 37 -11.00 14.85 19.30
C SER A 37 -12.10 14.52 18.28
N PHE A 38 -13.29 15.09 18.48
CA PHE A 38 -14.42 14.90 17.59
C PHE A 38 -14.11 15.44 16.20
N LYS A 39 -13.65 16.69 16.08
CA LYS A 39 -13.34 17.32 14.79
C LYS A 39 -12.18 16.65 14.08
N PHE A 40 -11.12 16.26 14.78
CA PHE A 40 -10.02 15.51 14.19
C PHE A 40 -10.52 14.19 13.62
N HIS A 41 -11.27 13.40 14.40
CA HIS A 41 -11.79 12.12 13.92
C HIS A 41 -12.79 12.30 12.79
N GLN A 42 -13.68 13.30 12.90
CA GLN A 42 -14.64 13.64 11.87
C GLN A 42 -13.89 13.88 10.55
N ILE A 43 -12.89 14.77 10.54
CA ILE A 43 -12.24 15.22 9.30
C ILE A 43 -11.23 14.20 8.77
N THR A 44 -10.47 13.53 9.63
CA THR A 44 -9.38 12.62 9.20
C THR A 44 -9.83 11.17 9.04
N GLY A 45 -11.00 10.80 9.55
CA GLY A 45 -11.50 9.42 9.57
C GLY A 45 -10.86 8.53 10.64
N ILE A 46 -9.78 8.96 11.31
CA ILE A 46 -9.04 8.18 12.31
C ILE A 46 -8.96 8.93 13.64
N SER A 47 -8.82 8.20 14.75
CA SER A 47 -8.63 8.85 16.06
C SER A 47 -7.22 9.44 16.17
N ILE A 48 -7.07 10.52 16.96
CA ILE A 48 -5.76 11.11 17.27
C ILE A 48 -4.80 10.03 17.82
N LYS A 49 -5.28 9.19 18.73
CA LYS A 49 -4.48 8.09 19.31
C LYS A 49 -3.97 7.13 18.24
N ARG A 50 -4.83 6.73 17.29
CA ARG A 50 -4.44 5.83 16.19
C ARG A 50 -3.41 6.51 15.28
N TYR A 51 -3.67 7.75 14.87
CA TYR A 51 -2.74 8.54 14.07
C TYR A 51 -1.34 8.60 14.70
N MET A 52 -1.27 9.02 15.97
CA MET A 52 -0.03 9.09 16.71
C MET A 52 0.68 7.74 16.82
N THR A 53 -0.05 6.66 17.06
CA THR A 53 0.54 5.32 17.19
C THR A 53 1.17 4.90 15.86
N LEU A 54 0.48 5.09 14.73
CA LEU A 54 1.02 4.79 13.40
C LEU A 54 2.29 5.60 13.11
N ARG A 55 2.24 6.92 13.35
CA ARG A 55 3.39 7.83 13.14
C ARG A 55 4.60 7.46 13.98
N LYS A 56 4.42 7.27 15.31
CA LYS A 56 5.52 6.88 16.21
C LYS A 56 6.15 5.56 15.83
N THR A 57 5.32 4.56 15.56
CA THR A 57 5.79 3.20 15.23
C THR A 57 6.57 3.24 13.91
N TYR A 58 6.07 3.96 12.91
CA TYR A 58 6.77 4.13 11.64
C TYR A 58 8.11 4.87 11.80
N LEU A 59 8.15 6.01 12.49
CA LEU A 59 9.40 6.74 12.72
C LEU A 59 10.43 5.91 13.52
N SER A 60 9.96 5.10 14.46
CA SER A 60 10.84 4.18 15.20
C SER A 60 11.46 3.10 14.30
N SER A 61 10.78 2.70 13.21
CA SER A 61 11.33 1.74 12.25
C SER A 61 12.55 2.31 11.51
N ILE A 62 12.55 3.62 11.25
CA ILE A 62 13.69 4.33 10.66
C ILE A 62 14.88 4.26 11.63
N SER A 63 14.65 4.54 12.92
CA SER A 63 15.69 4.41 13.95
C SER A 63 16.19 2.96 14.13
N LEU A 64 15.31 1.96 14.02
CA LEU A 64 15.70 0.55 14.09
C LEU A 64 16.60 0.13 12.93
N ARG A 65 16.38 0.70 11.74
CA ARG A 65 17.13 0.42 10.51
C ARG A 65 18.45 1.18 10.45
N ASP A 66 18.44 2.45 10.83
CA ASP A 66 19.55 3.38 10.55
C ASP A 66 20.51 3.54 11.75
N THR A 67 20.19 2.94 12.90
CA THR A 67 21.00 3.05 14.12
C THR A 67 21.13 1.74 14.88
N ASP A 68 22.23 1.62 15.64
CA ASP A 68 22.49 0.54 16.59
C ASP A 68 21.95 0.83 18.02
N GLU A 69 21.16 1.90 18.21
CA GLU A 69 20.55 2.24 19.51
C GLU A 69 19.79 1.03 20.08
N ARG A 70 19.81 0.82 21.41
CA ARG A 70 19.12 -0.33 21.99
C ARG A 70 17.61 -0.21 21.75
N ILE A 71 16.92 -1.34 21.54
CA ILE A 71 15.47 -1.32 21.25
C ILE A 71 14.68 -0.58 22.34
N ILE A 72 15.06 -0.73 23.61
CA ILE A 72 14.48 0.02 24.74
C ILE A 72 14.71 1.53 24.64
N GLU A 73 15.89 1.98 24.18
CA GLU A 73 16.20 3.40 24.00
C GLU A 73 15.35 4.00 22.88
N ILE A 74 15.25 3.28 21.75
CA ILE A 74 14.36 3.66 20.64
C ILE A 74 12.91 3.73 21.13
N ALA A 75 12.45 2.75 21.90
CA ALA A 75 11.10 2.73 22.45
C ALA A 75 10.83 3.99 23.30
N ILE A 76 11.71 4.30 24.25
CA ILE A 76 11.57 5.47 25.14
C ILE A 76 11.64 6.77 24.33
N LYS A 77 12.60 6.90 23.40
CA LYS A 77 12.76 8.06 22.51
C LYS A 77 11.53 8.34 21.65
N HIS A 78 10.79 7.31 21.27
CA HIS A 78 9.55 7.43 20.50
C HIS A 78 8.28 7.50 21.38
N GLY A 79 8.46 7.70 22.69
CA GLY A 79 7.36 7.94 23.64
C GLY A 79 6.58 6.68 24.04
N TYR A 80 7.19 5.50 23.97
CA TYR A 80 6.65 4.28 24.57
C TYR A 80 7.11 4.15 26.02
N SER A 81 6.23 3.67 26.90
CA SER A 81 6.52 3.48 28.32
C SER A 81 7.45 2.29 28.60
N SER A 82 7.54 1.33 27.68
CA SER A 82 8.39 0.15 27.82
C SER A 82 8.70 -0.49 26.46
N GLN A 83 9.73 -1.34 26.41
CA GLN A 83 10.08 -2.12 25.22
C GLN A 83 8.97 -3.11 24.84
N GLU A 84 8.22 -3.65 25.80
CA GLU A 84 7.11 -4.58 25.58
C GLU A 84 5.90 -3.86 24.97
N ALA A 85 5.60 -2.63 25.42
CA ALA A 85 4.57 -1.80 24.81
C ALA A 85 4.93 -1.47 23.35
N PHE A 86 6.17 -1.09 23.11
CA PHE A 86 6.69 -0.85 21.77
C PHE A 86 6.61 -2.11 20.88
N SER A 87 7.14 -3.24 21.36
CA SER A 87 7.21 -4.48 20.58
C SER A 87 5.83 -5.00 20.20
N ARG A 88 4.83 -4.85 21.09
CA ARG A 88 3.44 -5.20 20.78
C ARG A 88 2.86 -4.30 19.69
N ALA A 89 3.01 -2.98 19.82
CA ALA A 89 2.50 -2.04 18.81
C ALA A 89 3.16 -2.26 17.45
N PHE A 90 4.49 -2.46 17.43
CA PHE A 90 5.25 -2.72 16.22
C PHE A 90 4.78 -4.01 15.52
N LYS A 91 4.61 -5.10 16.27
CA LYS A 91 4.10 -6.36 15.73
C LYS A 91 2.65 -6.28 15.25
N GLU A 92 1.80 -5.52 15.94
CA GLU A 92 0.41 -5.33 15.55
C GLU A 92 0.26 -4.53 14.24
N ILE A 93 1.17 -3.57 14.01
CA ILE A 93 1.15 -2.72 12.82
C ILE A 93 1.86 -3.38 11.65
N PHE A 94 3.05 -3.93 11.85
CA PHE A 94 3.91 -4.44 10.77
C PHE A 94 3.94 -5.96 10.65
N GLY A 95 3.31 -6.71 11.55
CA GLY A 95 3.31 -8.17 11.55
C GLY A 95 4.61 -8.82 12.05
N VAL A 96 5.70 -8.06 12.17
CA VAL A 96 7.02 -8.53 12.61
C VAL A 96 7.47 -7.85 13.91
N THR A 97 8.43 -8.44 14.63
CA THR A 97 8.97 -7.81 15.86
C THR A 97 10.03 -6.75 15.51
N PRO A 98 10.28 -5.76 16.40
CA PRO A 98 11.36 -4.79 16.21
C PRO A 98 12.73 -5.43 15.95
N ASN A 99 13.05 -6.50 16.68
CA ASN A 99 14.32 -7.21 16.55
C ASN A 99 14.42 -7.95 15.20
N ALA A 100 13.36 -8.64 14.79
CA ALA A 100 13.32 -9.31 13.48
C ALA A 100 13.48 -8.30 12.34
N PHE A 101 12.80 -7.15 12.44
CA PHE A 101 12.94 -6.06 11.48
C PHE A 101 14.35 -5.48 11.44
N ARG A 102 15.00 -5.29 12.58
CA ARG A 102 16.40 -4.82 12.62
C ARG A 102 17.36 -5.81 11.96
N LEU A 103 17.21 -7.10 12.24
CA LEU A 103 18.09 -8.13 11.68
C LEU A 103 17.92 -8.28 10.16
N CYS A 104 16.70 -8.14 9.66
CA CYS A 104 16.41 -8.21 8.23
C CYS A 104 15.35 -7.16 7.86
N PRO A 105 15.75 -5.91 7.57
CA PRO A 105 14.81 -4.86 7.24
C PRO A 105 14.07 -5.17 5.94
N LYS A 106 12.76 -5.42 6.00
CA LYS A 106 11.88 -5.61 4.83
C LYS A 106 11.07 -4.34 4.51
N PRO A 107 10.41 -4.24 3.35
CA PRO A 107 9.52 -3.11 3.07
C PRO A 107 8.36 -3.04 4.07
N LEU A 108 8.00 -1.83 4.49
CA LEU A 108 6.88 -1.51 5.38
C LEU A 108 5.96 -0.51 4.66
N GLN A 109 4.67 -0.50 4.96
CA GLN A 109 3.78 0.61 4.60
C GLN A 109 4.24 1.90 5.28
N SER A 110 4.44 2.94 4.47
CA SER A 110 4.75 4.28 4.92
C SER A 110 3.56 4.93 5.61
N TYR A 111 3.79 5.52 6.79
CA TYR A 111 2.83 6.38 7.47
C TYR A 111 3.42 7.77 7.62
N VAL A 112 3.25 8.66 6.64
CA VAL A 112 3.72 10.07 6.73
C VAL A 112 2.72 10.98 7.43
N LYS A 113 3.18 12.20 7.72
CA LYS A 113 2.37 13.29 8.25
C LYS A 113 1.17 13.58 7.31
N LEU A 114 -0.02 13.75 7.90
CA LEU A 114 -1.19 14.19 7.15
C LEU A 114 -1.07 15.67 6.76
N THR A 115 -1.49 16.03 5.55
CA THR A 115 -1.36 17.41 5.03
C THR A 115 -2.64 17.86 4.33
N MET A 116 -3.50 18.61 5.01
CA MET A 116 -4.83 19.01 4.49
C MET A 116 -4.78 20.05 3.36
N ASN A 117 -3.64 20.69 3.11
CA ASN A 117 -3.53 21.85 2.21
C ASN A 117 -2.86 21.58 0.86
N GLU A 118 -2.26 20.41 0.66
CA GLU A 118 -1.54 20.12 -0.57
C GLU A 118 -2.39 19.27 -1.49
N ALA A 119 -2.72 19.83 -2.66
CA ALA A 119 -3.18 19.05 -3.79
C ALA A 119 -2.06 18.05 -4.12
N ARG A 120 -2.21 16.80 -3.67
CA ARG A 120 -1.32 15.70 -4.06
C ARG A 120 -1.46 15.55 -5.57
N GLY A 121 -0.54 16.17 -6.31
CA GLY A 121 -0.41 15.96 -7.73
C GLY A 121 0.05 14.53 -7.97
N TYR A 122 -0.66 13.79 -8.81
CA TYR A 122 -0.28 12.46 -9.32
C TYR A 122 0.99 12.46 -10.19
N TYR A 123 1.79 13.53 -10.15
CA TYR A 123 2.97 13.69 -10.98
C TYR A 123 4.20 13.13 -10.28
N MET A 124 4.76 12.09 -10.88
CA MET A 124 6.07 11.54 -10.54
C MET A 124 7.13 12.63 -10.74
N ASP A 125 7.54 13.29 -9.66
CA ASP A 125 8.59 14.33 -9.63
C ASP A 125 9.88 13.90 -10.37
N ILE A 126 10.45 14.82 -11.13
CA ILE A 126 11.60 14.64 -12.03
C ILE A 126 12.89 14.32 -11.25
N SER A 127 12.99 14.70 -9.97
CA SER A 127 14.08 14.31 -9.06
C SER A 127 14.24 12.78 -8.91
N LYS A 128 13.19 12.02 -9.23
CA LYS A 128 13.07 10.57 -9.02
C LYS A 128 13.64 9.74 -10.18
N LYS A 129 13.82 10.36 -11.34
CA LYS A 129 14.51 9.76 -12.49
C LYS A 129 15.92 9.27 -12.10
N LEU A 130 16.64 10.06 -11.30
CA LEU A 130 18.00 9.75 -10.84
C LEU A 130 18.05 8.52 -9.92
N ARG A 131 17.05 8.31 -9.06
CA ARG A 131 17.00 7.16 -8.13
C ARG A 131 16.67 5.84 -8.83
N ILE A 132 15.80 5.87 -9.85
CA ILE A 132 15.48 4.69 -10.66
C ILE A 132 16.65 4.36 -11.60
N GLU A 133 17.31 5.36 -12.18
CA GLU A 133 18.54 5.17 -12.97
C GLU A 133 19.69 4.59 -12.12
N ASP A 134 19.77 4.90 -10.82
CA ASP A 134 20.75 4.28 -9.93
C ASP A 134 20.46 2.78 -9.69
N LEU A 135 19.19 2.33 -9.72
CA LEU A 135 18.86 0.90 -9.68
C LEU A 135 19.37 0.18 -10.93
N GLN A 136 19.36 0.82 -12.10
CA GLN A 136 19.94 0.24 -13.33
C GLN A 136 21.43 -0.07 -13.18
N LYS A 137 22.18 0.70 -12.38
CA LYS A 137 23.61 0.46 -12.15
C LYS A 137 23.86 -0.77 -11.26
N HIS A 138 22.85 -1.18 -10.48
CA HIS A 138 22.90 -2.35 -9.60
C HIS A 138 22.29 -3.60 -10.24
N VAL A 139 21.30 -3.45 -11.12
CA VAL A 139 20.87 -4.49 -12.05
C VAL A 139 21.97 -4.66 -13.09
N ASP A 140 22.96 -5.45 -12.70
CA ASP A 140 24.15 -5.80 -13.44
C ASP A 140 23.88 -6.00 -14.94
N HIS A 141 24.86 -5.73 -15.80
CA HIS A 141 24.85 -5.94 -17.27
C HIS A 141 24.59 -7.41 -17.71
N ARG A 142 24.15 -8.28 -16.79
CA ARG A 142 24.03 -9.72 -16.95
C ARG A 142 22.75 -10.19 -17.64
N PHE A 143 21.67 -9.39 -17.78
CA PHE A 143 20.37 -9.92 -18.22
C PHE A 143 19.49 -9.00 -19.11
N ASP A 144 20.06 -8.19 -20.00
CA ASP A 144 19.31 -7.19 -20.81
C ASP A 144 18.04 -7.70 -21.53
N TYR A 145 18.02 -8.95 -22.00
CA TYR A 145 16.88 -9.51 -22.76
C TYR A 145 16.08 -10.60 -22.02
N GLU A 146 16.51 -10.96 -20.81
CA GLU A 146 15.92 -12.08 -20.05
C GLU A 146 15.18 -11.61 -18.79
N VAL A 147 14.98 -10.29 -18.68
CA VAL A 147 14.26 -9.63 -17.59
C VAL A 147 12.89 -9.14 -18.08
N LEU A 148 11.86 -9.47 -17.32
CA LEU A 148 10.53 -8.87 -17.45
C LEU A 148 10.24 -7.95 -16.26
N ASN A 149 9.90 -6.69 -16.55
CA ASN A 149 9.39 -5.75 -15.56
C ASN A 149 7.86 -5.78 -15.59
N ILE A 150 7.24 -6.27 -14.52
CA ILE A 150 5.79 -6.22 -14.34
C ILE A 150 5.46 -5.01 -13.46
N LEU A 151 4.66 -4.09 -13.99
CA LEU A 151 4.37 -2.81 -13.36
C LEU A 151 2.90 -2.73 -12.96
N ASN A 152 2.62 -2.38 -11.70
CA ASN A 152 1.25 -2.25 -11.25
C ASN A 152 0.56 -1.02 -11.87
N GLY A 153 -0.39 -1.28 -12.77
CA GLY A 153 -1.17 -0.24 -13.45
C GLY A 153 -0.55 0.34 -14.73
N GLN A 154 -1.43 0.89 -15.56
CA GLN A 154 -1.12 1.38 -16.91
C GLN A 154 -0.21 2.61 -16.91
N MET A 155 -0.41 3.54 -15.98
CA MET A 155 0.36 4.79 -15.91
C MET A 155 1.84 4.52 -15.64
N MET A 156 2.16 3.63 -14.70
CA MET A 156 3.54 3.26 -14.39
C MET A 156 4.19 2.57 -15.59
N TYR A 157 3.48 1.65 -16.24
CA TYR A 157 3.94 1.01 -17.48
C TYR A 157 4.25 2.03 -18.58
N GLU A 158 3.39 3.01 -18.84
CA GLU A 158 3.60 4.04 -19.87
C GLU A 158 4.84 4.88 -19.57
N GLN A 159 5.06 5.24 -18.31
CA GLN A 159 6.25 6.00 -17.91
C GLN A 159 7.54 5.19 -18.09
N PHE A 160 7.56 3.93 -17.65
CA PHE A 160 8.75 3.08 -17.76
C PHE A 160 9.07 2.72 -19.22
N SER A 161 8.04 2.36 -20.00
CA SER A 161 8.20 1.95 -21.39
C SER A 161 8.60 3.12 -22.30
N SER A 162 7.96 4.29 -22.16
CA SER A 162 8.28 5.47 -22.98
C SER A 162 9.67 6.01 -22.73
N GLN A 163 10.18 5.89 -21.50
CA GLN A 163 11.50 6.38 -21.12
C GLN A 163 12.58 5.28 -21.12
N GLN A 164 12.21 4.02 -21.39
CA GLN A 164 13.09 2.85 -21.30
C GLN A 164 13.86 2.80 -19.97
N LEU A 165 13.15 3.00 -18.85
CA LEU A 165 13.75 3.12 -17.51
C LEU A 165 14.46 1.86 -17.01
N MET A 166 14.34 0.72 -17.71
CA MET A 166 15.08 -0.52 -17.45
C MET A 166 15.81 -1.00 -18.71
N GLY A 167 16.18 -0.08 -19.60
CA GLY A 167 16.91 -0.38 -20.82
C GLY A 167 16.11 -1.27 -21.78
N LYS A 168 16.74 -2.36 -22.25
CA LYS A 168 16.21 -3.26 -23.29
C LYS A 168 15.31 -4.39 -22.78
N SER A 169 15.05 -4.45 -21.47
CA SER A 169 14.15 -5.43 -20.87
C SER A 169 12.72 -5.32 -21.39
N ASP A 170 11.93 -6.39 -21.27
CA ASP A 170 10.50 -6.33 -21.54
C ASP A 170 9.73 -5.68 -20.38
N TYR A 171 8.59 -5.05 -20.69
CA TYR A 171 7.69 -4.41 -19.72
C TYR A 171 6.27 -4.93 -19.93
N ALA A 172 5.53 -5.13 -18.84
CA ALA A 172 4.11 -5.49 -18.90
C ALA A 172 3.32 -4.77 -17.79
N PRO A 173 2.19 -4.12 -18.11
CA PRO A 173 1.29 -3.63 -17.09
C PRO A 173 0.53 -4.80 -16.45
N PHE A 174 0.43 -4.78 -15.13
CA PHE A 174 -0.49 -5.62 -14.37
C PHE A 174 -1.71 -4.78 -14.02
N ASN A 175 -2.71 -4.82 -14.90
CA ASN A 175 -3.94 -4.03 -14.82
C ASN A 175 -5.10 -4.80 -14.19
N GLU A 176 -4.81 -5.74 -13.30
CA GLU A 176 -5.85 -6.41 -12.54
C GLU A 176 -6.25 -5.55 -11.32
N ALA A 177 -7.50 -5.67 -10.86
CA ALA A 177 -8.01 -4.94 -9.70
C ALA A 177 -8.56 -5.92 -8.67
N MET A 178 -7.67 -6.71 -8.06
CA MET A 178 -8.05 -7.87 -7.24
C MET A 178 -8.81 -7.51 -5.96
N CYS A 179 -8.83 -6.23 -5.57
CA CYS A 179 -9.63 -5.76 -4.44
C CYS A 179 -11.15 -5.71 -4.73
N VAL A 180 -11.56 -5.91 -5.99
CA VAL A 180 -12.96 -5.74 -6.43
C VAL A 180 -13.54 -7.08 -6.84
N SER A 181 -14.62 -7.49 -6.17
CA SER A 181 -15.42 -8.69 -6.45
C SER A 181 -14.68 -10.02 -6.29
N GLU A 182 -15.43 -11.11 -6.43
CA GLU A 182 -14.91 -12.48 -6.31
C GLU A 182 -13.86 -12.83 -7.38
N THR A 183 -13.09 -13.86 -7.08
CA THR A 183 -12.10 -14.44 -7.97
C THR A 183 -12.10 -15.97 -7.83
N VAL A 184 -11.23 -16.67 -8.57
CA VAL A 184 -11.25 -18.14 -8.66
C VAL A 184 -9.85 -18.74 -8.56
N LYS A 185 -9.80 -20.03 -8.24
CA LYS A 185 -8.56 -20.77 -7.97
C LYS A 185 -7.54 -20.75 -9.11
N THR A 186 -7.95 -20.77 -10.37
CA THR A 186 -7.03 -20.87 -11.52
C THR A 186 -6.82 -19.49 -12.12
N ILE A 187 -5.71 -18.84 -11.78
CA ILE A 187 -5.46 -17.45 -12.16
C ILE A 187 -5.18 -17.39 -13.67
N PHE A 188 -5.79 -16.42 -14.36
CA PHE A 188 -5.80 -16.25 -15.82
C PHE A 188 -6.37 -17.42 -16.66
N GLY A 189 -6.97 -18.45 -16.05
CA GLY A 189 -7.78 -19.44 -16.78
C GLY A 189 -9.12 -18.88 -17.28
N ASP A 190 -9.84 -19.61 -18.12
CA ASP A 190 -11.09 -19.12 -18.74
C ASP A 190 -12.14 -18.67 -17.72
N SER A 191 -12.30 -19.44 -16.64
CA SER A 191 -13.22 -19.08 -15.54
C SER A 191 -12.80 -17.80 -14.83
N PHE A 192 -11.50 -17.58 -14.64
CA PHE A 192 -10.97 -16.34 -14.07
C PHE A 192 -11.29 -15.17 -14.98
N LYS A 193 -10.98 -15.26 -16.27
CA LYS A 193 -11.25 -14.17 -17.22
C LYS A 193 -12.74 -13.80 -17.25
N GLN A 194 -13.64 -14.78 -17.23
CA GLN A 194 -15.08 -14.55 -17.18
C GLN A 194 -15.52 -13.85 -15.89
N VAL A 195 -15.11 -14.36 -14.73
CA VAL A 195 -15.45 -13.79 -13.41
C VAL A 195 -14.90 -12.37 -13.29
N ARG A 196 -13.67 -12.13 -13.74
CA ARG A 196 -13.03 -10.81 -13.70
C ARG A 196 -13.67 -9.82 -14.67
N ALA A 197 -13.96 -10.22 -15.92
CA ALA A 197 -14.68 -9.35 -16.86
C ALA A 197 -16.03 -8.89 -16.30
N ALA A 198 -16.79 -9.81 -15.68
CA ALA A 198 -18.04 -9.48 -15.01
C ALA A 198 -17.83 -8.54 -13.80
N ALA A 199 -16.81 -8.78 -12.98
CA ALA A 199 -16.45 -7.91 -11.85
C ALA A 199 -16.14 -6.47 -12.28
N HIS A 200 -15.44 -6.31 -13.39
CA HIS A 200 -15.09 -5.01 -13.99
C HIS A 200 -16.25 -4.37 -14.77
N LYS A 201 -17.37 -5.10 -14.96
CA LYS A 201 -18.54 -4.67 -15.76
C LYS A 201 -18.18 -4.35 -17.21
N VAL A 202 -17.28 -5.13 -17.79
CA VAL A 202 -16.83 -5.03 -19.18
C VAL A 202 -17.08 -6.35 -19.92
N SER A 203 -17.00 -6.33 -21.25
CA SER A 203 -17.05 -7.56 -22.03
C SER A 203 -15.79 -8.42 -21.81
N LEU A 204 -15.90 -9.73 -22.05
CA LEU A 204 -14.73 -10.62 -21.98
C LEU A 204 -13.62 -10.18 -22.93
N THR A 205 -13.97 -9.79 -24.16
CA THR A 205 -13.02 -9.29 -25.17
C THR A 205 -12.30 -8.02 -24.72
N GLU A 206 -13.01 -7.08 -24.10
CA GLU A 206 -12.44 -5.86 -23.57
C GLU A 206 -11.49 -6.15 -22.40
N TYR A 207 -11.90 -7.01 -21.47
CA TYR A 207 -11.05 -7.48 -20.37
C TYR A 207 -9.77 -8.15 -20.90
N GLU A 208 -9.90 -9.07 -21.86
CA GLU A 208 -8.75 -9.75 -22.46
C GLU A 208 -7.82 -8.77 -23.17
N THR A 209 -8.35 -7.76 -23.86
CA THR A 209 -7.56 -6.75 -24.56
C THR A 209 -6.73 -5.89 -23.59
N ILE A 210 -7.34 -5.46 -22.49
CA ILE A 210 -6.72 -4.50 -21.55
C ILE A 210 -5.81 -5.20 -20.54
N THR A 211 -6.22 -6.38 -20.05
CA THR A 211 -5.58 -7.04 -18.90
C THR A 211 -4.73 -8.22 -19.31
N VAL A 212 -5.22 -9.06 -20.23
CA VAL A 212 -4.58 -10.34 -20.58
C VAL A 212 -3.57 -10.17 -21.70
N ALA A 213 -3.92 -9.45 -22.77
CA ALA A 213 -3.10 -9.32 -23.97
C ALA A 213 -1.69 -8.73 -23.72
N PRO A 214 -1.48 -7.77 -22.80
CA PRO A 214 -0.13 -7.32 -22.48
C PRO A 214 0.74 -8.42 -21.83
N LEU A 215 0.14 -9.25 -20.97
CA LEU A 215 0.81 -10.41 -20.36
C LEU A 215 1.02 -11.55 -21.38
N GLU A 216 0.08 -11.74 -22.30
CA GLU A 216 0.20 -12.71 -23.39
C GLU A 216 1.42 -12.42 -24.26
N LYS A 217 1.66 -11.15 -24.60
CA LYS A 217 2.84 -10.72 -25.39
C LYS A 217 4.17 -10.86 -24.63
N THR A 218 4.11 -11.09 -23.33
CA THR A 218 5.29 -11.10 -22.44
C THR A 218 5.30 -12.37 -21.59
N LEU A 219 4.78 -12.32 -20.37
CA LEU A 219 4.83 -13.36 -19.35
C LEU A 219 4.36 -14.73 -19.83
N PHE A 220 3.32 -14.82 -20.66
CA PHE A 220 2.73 -16.11 -21.04
C PHE A 220 3.42 -16.77 -22.24
N SER A 221 4.02 -15.96 -23.13
CA SER A 221 4.62 -16.46 -24.38
C SER A 221 6.15 -16.52 -24.38
N LYS A 222 6.81 -15.75 -23.51
CA LYS A 222 8.27 -15.67 -23.42
C LYS A 222 8.78 -16.32 -22.13
N LYS A 223 10.04 -16.76 -22.16
CA LYS A 223 10.74 -17.26 -20.97
C LYS A 223 11.69 -16.18 -20.46
N TYR A 224 11.66 -15.93 -19.17
CA TYR A 224 12.53 -14.98 -18.49
C TYR A 224 13.33 -15.69 -17.41
N GLN A 225 14.59 -15.29 -17.24
CA GLN A 225 15.41 -15.74 -16.12
C GLN A 225 15.15 -14.90 -14.87
N CYS A 226 14.64 -13.68 -15.04
CA CYS A 226 14.36 -12.76 -13.96
C CYS A 226 13.04 -12.01 -14.19
N ILE A 227 12.24 -11.87 -13.14
CA ILE A 227 11.05 -11.02 -13.12
C ILE A 227 11.23 -9.96 -12.03
N VAL A 228 11.07 -8.69 -12.40
CA VAL A 228 11.05 -7.56 -11.46
C VAL A 228 9.61 -7.06 -11.33
N LEU A 229 9.09 -7.09 -10.11
CA LEU A 229 7.74 -6.71 -9.75
C LEU A 229 7.77 -5.29 -9.15
N TRP A 230 7.21 -4.32 -9.87
CA TRP A 230 7.11 -2.92 -9.43
C TRP A 230 5.72 -2.64 -8.86
N PHE A 231 5.61 -2.70 -7.54
CA PHE A 231 4.34 -2.58 -6.82
C PHE A 231 4.48 -1.60 -5.64
N GLY A 232 3.46 -0.77 -5.45
CA GLY A 232 3.38 0.16 -4.32
C GLY A 232 3.19 -0.55 -2.98
N GLU A 233 3.28 0.23 -1.91
CA GLU A 233 3.11 -0.27 -0.55
C GLU A 233 1.63 -0.47 -0.14
N ASP A 234 0.71 0.21 -0.83
CA ASP A 234 -0.73 0.23 -0.52
C ASP A 234 -1.42 -1.13 -0.71
N MET A 235 -2.59 -1.27 -0.08
CA MET A 235 -3.43 -2.46 -0.12
C MET A 235 -3.69 -2.95 -1.55
N PHE A 236 -4.02 -2.05 -2.49
CA PHE A 236 -4.38 -2.42 -3.85
C PHE A 236 -3.22 -3.09 -4.57
N CYS A 237 -2.04 -2.47 -4.50
CA CYS A 237 -0.80 -3.04 -5.01
C CYS A 237 -0.49 -4.40 -4.35
N GLN A 238 -0.67 -4.55 -3.04
CA GLN A 238 -0.37 -5.81 -2.36
C GLN A 238 -1.30 -6.96 -2.76
N MET A 239 -2.60 -6.70 -3.03
CA MET A 239 -3.52 -7.76 -3.52
C MET A 239 -3.15 -8.23 -4.92
N ASN A 240 -2.71 -7.31 -5.77
CA ASN A 240 -2.21 -7.63 -7.09
C ASN A 240 -0.87 -8.38 -7.02
N LEU A 241 0.03 -7.98 -6.11
CA LEU A 241 1.31 -8.66 -5.86
C LEU A 241 1.11 -10.12 -5.45
N ILE A 242 0.19 -10.39 -4.50
CA ILE A 242 -0.16 -11.76 -4.10
C ILE A 242 -0.64 -12.57 -5.30
N THR A 243 -1.44 -11.95 -6.17
CA THR A 243 -2.04 -12.61 -7.33
C THR A 243 -1.00 -12.99 -8.38
N ILE A 244 -0.09 -12.08 -8.73
CA ILE A 244 0.98 -12.40 -9.68
C ILE A 244 1.93 -13.46 -9.11
N LEU A 245 2.29 -13.39 -7.84
CA LEU A 245 3.15 -14.39 -7.20
C LEU A 245 2.48 -15.78 -7.15
N ALA A 246 1.19 -15.82 -6.82
CA ALA A 246 0.39 -17.05 -6.86
C ALA A 246 0.31 -17.64 -8.28
N TYR A 247 0.16 -16.79 -9.30
CA TYR A 247 0.18 -17.23 -10.69
C TYR A 247 1.56 -17.80 -11.09
N LEU A 248 2.66 -17.13 -10.71
CA LEU A 248 4.01 -17.61 -10.98
C LEU A 248 4.27 -18.99 -10.34
N GLU A 249 3.70 -19.26 -9.16
CA GLU A 249 3.69 -20.60 -8.56
C GLU A 249 2.87 -21.60 -9.38
N GLN A 250 1.69 -21.23 -9.86
CA GLN A 250 0.84 -22.12 -10.68
C GLN A 250 1.53 -22.56 -11.98
N ILE A 251 2.31 -21.67 -12.60
CA ILE A 251 3.08 -22.01 -13.80
C ILE A 251 4.48 -22.57 -13.48
N SER A 252 4.80 -22.79 -12.20
CA SER A 252 6.08 -23.32 -11.74
C SER A 252 7.29 -22.52 -12.24
N PHE A 253 7.20 -21.19 -12.23
CA PHE A 253 8.31 -20.32 -12.65
C PHE A 253 9.59 -20.63 -11.85
N LYS A 254 10.74 -20.68 -12.54
CA LYS A 254 12.04 -21.09 -11.97
C LYS A 254 13.09 -20.00 -11.95
N GLY A 255 12.81 -18.83 -12.50
CA GLY A 255 13.73 -17.70 -12.49
C GLY A 255 13.75 -16.96 -11.15
N THR A 256 14.64 -15.99 -11.04
CA THR A 256 14.71 -15.09 -9.88
C THR A 256 13.57 -14.07 -9.93
N ILE A 257 13.04 -13.70 -8.77
CA ILE A 257 12.00 -12.68 -8.65
C ILE A 257 12.48 -11.60 -7.70
N TYR A 258 12.48 -10.35 -8.16
CA TYR A 258 12.71 -9.19 -7.31
C TYR A 258 11.41 -8.41 -7.13
N TYR A 259 11.09 -8.08 -5.89
CA TYR A 259 10.04 -7.12 -5.56
C TYR A 259 10.68 -5.76 -5.31
N HIS A 260 10.28 -4.77 -6.10
CA HIS A 260 10.62 -3.37 -5.93
C HIS A 260 9.42 -2.66 -5.30
N ALA A 261 9.49 -2.49 -3.98
CA ALA A 261 8.49 -1.74 -3.22
C ALA A 261 8.69 -0.24 -3.47
N VAL A 262 7.75 0.38 -4.18
CA VAL A 262 7.80 1.81 -4.49
C VAL A 262 7.00 2.58 -3.45
N SER A 263 7.66 3.44 -2.66
CA SER A 263 6.94 4.35 -1.78
C SER A 263 6.31 5.47 -2.61
N GLU A 264 4.98 5.60 -2.61
CA GLU A 264 4.32 6.68 -3.35
C GLU A 264 4.64 8.08 -2.80
N GLN A 265 5.16 8.16 -1.57
CA GLN A 265 5.39 9.43 -0.87
C GLN A 265 6.84 9.87 -0.98
N THR A 266 7.79 8.97 -0.70
CA THR A 266 9.23 9.28 -0.79
C THR A 266 9.83 8.89 -2.12
N TYR A 267 9.16 8.00 -2.86
CA TYR A 267 9.65 7.41 -4.12
C TYR A 267 10.99 6.71 -3.93
N ASP A 268 11.27 6.30 -2.70
CA ASP A 268 12.29 5.32 -2.41
C ASP A 268 11.81 3.98 -2.95
N VAL A 269 12.74 3.24 -3.52
CA VAL A 269 12.51 1.87 -3.97
C VAL A 269 13.29 0.96 -3.06
N LYS A 270 12.59 -0.01 -2.47
CA LYS A 270 13.24 -1.06 -1.68
C LYS A 270 13.14 -2.37 -2.43
N GLU A 271 14.30 -2.89 -2.83
CA GLU A 271 14.42 -4.20 -3.46
C GLU A 271 14.35 -5.32 -2.41
N THR A 272 13.67 -6.40 -2.74
CA THR A 272 13.65 -7.64 -1.96
C THR A 272 13.54 -8.82 -2.91
N GLU A 273 14.48 -9.76 -2.83
CA GLU A 273 14.36 -11.03 -3.53
C GLU A 273 13.22 -11.86 -2.93
N ILE A 274 12.39 -12.45 -3.80
CA ILE A 274 11.23 -13.25 -3.45
C ILE A 274 11.49 -14.71 -3.75
N THR A 275 11.30 -15.55 -2.74
CA THR A 275 11.29 -17.01 -2.88
C THR A 275 9.84 -17.48 -2.95
N LEU A 276 9.46 -18.14 -4.05
CA LEU A 276 8.16 -18.79 -4.19
C LEU A 276 8.05 -20.02 -3.28
N GLY A 277 6.84 -20.29 -2.78
CA GLY A 277 6.52 -21.51 -2.03
C GLY A 277 5.19 -21.52 -1.29
N ASN A 278 4.57 -20.36 -1.02
CA ASN A 278 3.33 -20.25 -0.25
C ASN A 278 2.32 -19.23 -0.82
N TYR A 279 2.62 -18.56 -1.94
CA TYR A 279 1.80 -17.46 -2.44
C TYR A 279 0.44 -17.91 -2.96
N TYR A 280 0.32 -19.12 -3.50
CA TYR A 280 -0.96 -19.70 -3.88
C TYR A 280 -1.86 -19.99 -2.67
N ASP A 281 -1.27 -20.44 -1.56
CA ASP A 281 -2.02 -20.64 -0.32
C ASP A 281 -2.39 -19.31 0.34
N ILE A 282 -1.52 -18.30 0.28
CA ILE A 282 -1.82 -16.92 0.67
C ILE A 282 -2.97 -16.37 -0.19
N TYR A 283 -2.91 -16.52 -1.51
CA TYR A 283 -3.96 -16.11 -2.44
C TYR A 283 -5.31 -16.73 -2.08
N LYS A 284 -5.37 -18.04 -1.84
CA LYS A 284 -6.61 -18.71 -1.42
C LYS A 284 -7.12 -18.17 -0.10
N ALA A 285 -6.26 -18.08 0.91
CA ALA A 285 -6.63 -17.59 2.24
C ALA A 285 -7.17 -16.15 2.19
N VAL A 286 -6.53 -15.28 1.40
CA VAL A 286 -6.85 -13.84 1.36
C VAL A 286 -7.99 -13.55 0.39
N LEU A 287 -7.88 -13.95 -0.87
CA LEU A 287 -8.77 -13.51 -1.95
C LEU A 287 -9.96 -14.44 -2.20
N LEU A 288 -9.93 -15.68 -1.69
CA LEU A 288 -11.08 -16.60 -1.78
C LEU A 288 -11.76 -16.79 -0.42
N GLU A 289 -10.98 -16.88 0.65
CA GLU A 289 -11.48 -17.20 2.00
C GLU A 289 -11.58 -15.96 2.90
N HIS A 290 -11.11 -14.80 2.45
CA HIS A 290 -11.16 -13.52 3.17
C HIS A 290 -10.66 -13.62 4.62
N ARG A 291 -9.51 -14.25 4.83
CA ARG A 291 -8.87 -14.40 6.14
C ARG A 291 -7.37 -14.16 6.08
N MET A 292 -6.81 -13.87 7.25
CA MET A 292 -5.36 -13.77 7.41
C MET A 292 -4.71 -15.15 7.22
N PRO A 293 -3.62 -15.27 6.45
CA PRO A 293 -2.90 -16.52 6.31
C PRO A 293 -2.06 -16.82 7.56
N TYR A 294 -1.79 -18.10 7.82
CA TYR A 294 -0.99 -18.57 8.96
C TYR A 294 0.48 -18.82 8.58
N VAL A 295 1.00 -18.04 7.64
CA VAL A 295 2.40 -18.10 7.18
C VAL A 295 3.08 -16.76 7.42
N GLU A 296 4.41 -16.76 7.43
CA GLU A 296 5.17 -15.52 7.49
C GLU A 296 4.95 -14.71 6.21
N LEU A 297 4.67 -13.42 6.38
CA LEU A 297 4.41 -12.48 5.29
C LEU A 297 5.49 -11.40 5.30
N LEU A 298 5.75 -10.83 4.13
CA LEU A 298 6.41 -9.54 4.08
C LEU A 298 5.58 -8.53 4.90
N PRO A 299 6.20 -7.65 5.70
CA PRO A 299 5.46 -6.70 6.53
C PRO A 299 4.48 -5.82 5.75
N VAL A 300 4.89 -5.30 4.59
CA VAL A 300 4.01 -4.53 3.71
C VAL A 300 2.82 -5.36 3.21
N MET A 301 3.02 -6.65 2.90
CA MET A 301 1.95 -7.55 2.50
C MET A 301 1.00 -7.87 3.66
N TYR A 302 1.53 -8.05 4.88
CA TYR A 302 0.74 -8.18 6.11
C TYR A 302 -0.21 -6.97 6.28
N GLN A 303 0.32 -5.76 6.06
CA GLN A 303 -0.45 -4.52 6.17
C GLN A 303 -1.51 -4.41 5.08
N GLY A 304 -1.14 -4.70 3.82
CA GLY A 304 -2.08 -4.70 2.70
C GLY A 304 -3.23 -5.70 2.90
N ILE A 305 -2.94 -6.93 3.35
CA ILE A 305 -3.97 -7.93 3.67
C ILE A 305 -4.88 -7.42 4.78
N LYS A 306 -4.32 -6.86 5.86
CA LYS A 306 -5.11 -6.33 6.98
C LYS A 306 -6.09 -5.25 6.51
N LEU A 307 -5.62 -4.28 5.73
CA LEU A 307 -6.46 -3.22 5.14
C LEU A 307 -7.54 -3.81 4.22
N TYR A 308 -7.21 -4.81 3.41
CA TYR A 308 -8.16 -5.48 2.54
C TYR A 308 -9.27 -6.18 3.32
N LEU A 309 -8.92 -6.94 4.36
CA LEU A 309 -9.90 -7.61 5.21
C LEU A 309 -10.76 -6.60 5.99
N GLU A 310 -10.19 -5.48 6.41
CA GLU A 310 -10.94 -4.36 7.01
C GLU A 310 -11.90 -3.72 5.99
N LEU A 311 -11.49 -3.53 4.72
CA LEU A 311 -12.33 -2.97 3.65
C LEU A 311 -13.57 -3.82 3.37
N LEU A 312 -13.46 -5.14 3.49
CA LEU A 312 -14.56 -6.07 3.26
C LEU A 312 -15.64 -6.02 4.34
N GLN A 313 -15.33 -5.47 5.52
CA GLN A 313 -16.33 -5.30 6.58
C GLN A 313 -17.30 -4.18 6.23
N SER A 314 -18.58 -4.35 6.56
CA SER A 314 -19.61 -3.32 6.34
C SER A 314 -19.34 -2.03 7.13
N ASP A 315 -18.71 -2.15 8.30
CA ASP A 315 -18.39 -1.06 9.21
C ASP A 315 -16.89 -0.81 9.27
N ASN A 316 -16.35 -0.11 8.27
CA ASN A 316 -14.93 0.22 8.17
C ASN A 316 -14.70 1.74 8.13
N GLU A 317 -13.44 2.17 8.17
CA GLU A 317 -13.11 3.61 8.24
C GLU A 317 -13.59 4.41 7.02
N ILE A 318 -13.57 3.81 5.83
CA ILE A 318 -14.07 4.43 4.60
C ILE A 318 -15.60 4.53 4.65
N THR A 319 -16.32 3.47 5.02
CA THR A 319 -17.80 3.51 5.08
C THR A 319 -18.29 4.48 6.16
N LYS A 320 -17.62 4.53 7.32
CA LYS A 320 -17.86 5.54 8.37
C LYS A 320 -17.67 6.97 7.88
N TYR A 321 -16.60 7.21 7.12
CA TYR A 321 -16.36 8.53 6.53
C TYR A 321 -17.47 8.90 5.54
N ILE A 322 -17.83 8.00 4.62
CA ILE A 322 -18.89 8.21 3.64
C ILE A 322 -20.22 8.52 4.35
N GLN A 323 -20.58 7.75 5.38
CA GLN A 323 -21.80 7.96 6.18
C GLN A 323 -21.78 9.28 6.94
N THR A 324 -20.62 9.75 7.39
CA THR A 324 -20.50 11.04 8.10
C THR A 324 -20.69 12.22 7.15
N TYR A 325 -20.22 12.09 5.90
CA TYR A 325 -20.18 13.17 4.91
C TYR A 325 -21.13 12.98 3.73
N TYR A 326 -22.16 12.13 3.87
CA TYR A 326 -23.12 11.81 2.79
C TYR A 326 -23.86 13.03 2.21
N HIS A 327 -23.90 14.14 2.96
CA HIS A 327 -24.50 15.41 2.56
C HIS A 327 -23.64 16.22 1.58
N LEU A 328 -22.33 15.92 1.46
CA LEU A 328 -21.44 16.58 0.51
C LEU A 328 -21.61 15.99 -0.90
N PRO A 329 -21.28 16.74 -1.97
CA PRO A 329 -21.25 16.20 -3.32
C PRO A 329 -20.31 14.99 -3.43
N HIS A 330 -20.71 13.94 -4.15
CA HIS A 330 -19.90 12.72 -4.29
C HIS A 330 -18.45 13.01 -4.72
N ARG A 331 -18.24 13.96 -5.64
CA ARG A 331 -16.90 14.36 -6.11
C ARG A 331 -16.02 14.92 -4.97
N GLU A 332 -16.62 15.64 -4.03
CA GLU A 332 -15.90 16.16 -2.87
C GLU A 332 -15.53 15.05 -1.88
N ILE A 333 -16.46 14.12 -1.64
CA ILE A 333 -16.19 12.93 -0.82
C ILE A 333 -15.05 12.11 -1.43
N VAL A 334 -15.08 11.82 -2.73
CA VAL A 334 -14.02 11.09 -3.43
C VAL A 334 -12.67 11.79 -3.29
N ARG A 335 -12.62 13.12 -3.53
CA ARG A 335 -11.39 13.90 -3.35
C ARG A 335 -10.81 13.76 -1.94
N ASN A 336 -11.67 13.82 -0.92
CA ASN A 336 -11.23 13.68 0.46
C ASN A 336 -10.77 12.25 0.77
N LEU A 337 -11.47 11.22 0.26
CA LEU A 337 -11.10 9.82 0.45
C LEU A 337 -9.71 9.50 -0.13
N LEU A 338 -9.42 9.97 -1.35
CA LEU A 338 -8.09 9.83 -1.97
C LEU A 338 -6.98 10.43 -1.12
N HIS A 339 -7.28 11.53 -0.43
CA HIS A 339 -6.32 12.24 0.39
C HIS A 339 -6.12 11.57 1.77
N LEU A 340 -7.21 11.14 2.39
CA LEU A 340 -7.24 10.63 3.77
C LEU A 340 -6.88 9.14 3.88
N PHE A 341 -7.20 8.35 2.84
CA PHE A 341 -7.03 6.92 2.83
C PHE A 341 -6.11 6.43 1.69
N PRO A 342 -4.92 7.05 1.49
CA PRO A 342 -4.00 6.66 0.42
C PRO A 342 -3.50 5.23 0.56
N GLN A 343 -3.42 4.70 1.79
CA GLN A 343 -2.97 3.33 2.09
C GLN A 343 -3.83 2.23 1.44
N TYR A 344 -5.05 2.55 1.01
CA TYR A 344 -5.88 1.59 0.27
C TYR A 344 -5.53 1.54 -1.22
N GLY A 345 -4.91 2.58 -1.81
CA GLY A 345 -4.60 2.60 -3.25
C GLY A 345 -5.84 2.57 -4.16
N LEU A 346 -7.02 2.94 -3.66
CA LEU A 346 -8.25 2.98 -4.45
C LEU A 346 -8.34 4.26 -5.27
N GLY A 347 -8.78 4.14 -6.52
CA GLY A 347 -9.05 5.25 -7.43
C GLY A 347 -10.47 5.79 -7.35
N ASP A 348 -10.73 6.88 -8.08
CA ASP A 348 -12.00 7.60 -8.10
C ASP A 348 -13.19 6.69 -8.36
N SER A 349 -13.12 5.83 -9.38
CA SER A 349 -14.21 4.95 -9.79
C SER A 349 -14.61 3.95 -8.69
N GLN A 350 -13.63 3.44 -7.94
CA GLN A 350 -13.83 2.52 -6.82
C GLN A 350 -14.46 3.25 -5.64
N TYR A 351 -13.97 4.44 -5.29
CA TYR A 351 -14.61 5.25 -4.25
C TYR A 351 -16.03 5.67 -4.61
N PHE A 352 -16.29 6.03 -5.88
CA PHE A 352 -17.66 6.28 -6.35
C PHE A 352 -18.57 5.06 -6.20
N ALA A 353 -18.06 3.85 -6.48
CA ALA A 353 -18.81 2.62 -6.29
C ALA A 353 -19.13 2.37 -4.81
N LEU A 354 -18.16 2.57 -3.91
CA LEU A 354 -18.34 2.47 -2.47
C LEU A 354 -19.40 3.47 -1.95
N ILE A 355 -19.33 4.73 -2.37
CA ILE A 355 -20.31 5.77 -1.99
C ILE A 355 -21.73 5.34 -2.39
N LYS A 356 -21.91 4.83 -3.62
CA LYS A 356 -23.23 4.34 -4.08
C LYS A 356 -23.70 3.10 -3.33
N ALA A 357 -22.79 2.25 -2.88
CA ALA A 357 -23.14 1.04 -2.12
C ALA A 357 -23.56 1.38 -0.68
N THR A 358 -22.91 2.36 -0.04
CA THR A 358 -23.21 2.79 1.34
C THR A 358 -24.52 3.60 1.46
N GLN A 359 -25.05 4.11 0.34
CA GLN A 359 -26.30 4.88 0.29
C GLN A 359 -27.55 4.03 0.03
N LYS A 360 -27.40 2.71 -0.14
CA LYS A 360 -28.50 1.74 -0.21
C LYS A 360 -28.76 1.18 1.18
#